data_AF-A0A238KHV4-F1
#
_entry.id   AF-A0A238KHV4-F1
#
_cell.length_a   1.000
_cell.length_b   1.000
_cell.length_c   1.000
_cell.angle_alpha   90.00
_cell.angle_beta   90.00
_cell.angle_gamma   90.00
#
_symmetry.space_group_name_H-M   'P 1'
#
loop_
_entity.id
_entity.type
_entity.pdbx_description
1 polymer ?
#
loop_
_entity_poly.entity_id
_entity_poly.type
_entity_poly.pdbx_seq_one_letter_code
_entity_poly.pdbx_strand_id
1 'polypeptide(L)'
;MQEFVDNGDSSPTWRDRLVPGDGDMVFADHYPDRGSAISAAETLNVTLRQVFSGRTMDDSLKRSLELKIDKTLQAKQRLQAEESLMLQEAIRRHADDDRPDASSLKIAPESERHRHDLSVQLAAMPYLKVVKVSRVNNRWSHDLLYLGPDDVWSKPYFAGEKAAMIAERAKIANGFNISATAHWGKTKAKIREILLPRANQLLQLASVQRLLADTLERGERVLVSNGIVFWYEGDEIGWLIKEISASQARGGQTIWKEGTILSKNHGRLVVLPYIKESGEHVCGHTKNGPNDGRALPRHPDQYVEIDFSFYDGDLMIGLFGELPYE
;
A
#
# COMPACT_ATOMS: atom_id res chain seq x y z
N MET A 1 -11.89 -0.90 14.08
CA MET A 1 -11.34 -1.97 13.21
C MET A 1 -12.49 -2.53 12.40
N GLN A 2 -12.23 -3.01 11.18
CA GLN A 2 -13.24 -3.73 10.39
C GLN A 2 -12.89 -5.21 10.34
N GLU A 3 -13.91 -6.07 10.40
CA GLU A 3 -13.76 -7.51 10.22
C GLU A 3 -14.50 -7.97 8.96
N PHE A 4 -13.97 -9.01 8.32
CA PHE A 4 -14.60 -9.63 7.18
C PHE A 4 -15.55 -10.71 7.68
N VAL A 5 -16.83 -10.50 7.45
CA VAL A 5 -17.89 -11.37 7.96
C VAL A 5 -18.43 -12.21 6.85
N ASP A 6 -18.45 -13.51 7.11
CA ASP A 6 -19.17 -14.48 6.30
C ASP A 6 -20.67 -14.39 6.61
N ASN A 7 -21.46 -14.13 5.58
CA ASN A 7 -22.91 -13.99 5.65
C ASN A 7 -23.64 -15.29 5.25
N GLY A 8 -22.98 -16.45 5.41
CA GLY A 8 -23.52 -17.75 5.05
C GLY A 8 -23.50 -17.96 3.54
N ASP A 9 -24.69 -18.13 2.93
CA ASP A 9 -24.80 -18.37 1.49
C ASP A 9 -24.58 -17.10 0.64
N SER A 10 -24.46 -15.93 1.28
CA SER A 10 -24.28 -14.66 0.58
C SER A 10 -22.83 -14.19 0.59
N SER A 11 -22.51 -13.22 -0.28
CA SER A 11 -21.13 -12.73 -0.38
C SER A 11 -20.67 -12.12 0.95
N PRO A 12 -19.47 -12.47 1.43
CA PRO A 12 -18.93 -11.93 2.66
C PRO A 12 -18.73 -10.41 2.55
N THR A 13 -18.93 -9.70 3.66
CA THR A 13 -18.89 -8.23 3.72
C THR A 13 -18.01 -7.73 4.84
N TRP A 14 -17.45 -6.53 4.66
CA TRP A 14 -16.79 -5.82 5.74
C TRP A 14 -17.82 -5.14 6.63
N ARG A 15 -17.65 -5.27 7.94
CA ARG A 15 -18.38 -4.46 8.93
C ARG A 15 -17.43 -3.94 10.00
N ASP A 16 -17.88 -2.94 10.72
CA ASP A 16 -17.18 -2.47 11.91
C ASP A 16 -17.28 -3.54 13.01
N ARG A 17 -16.12 -3.88 13.58
CA ARG A 17 -16.03 -4.87 14.64
C ARG A 17 -16.45 -4.24 15.97
N LEU A 18 -17.34 -4.94 16.67
CA LEU A 18 -17.79 -4.59 18.00
C LEU A 18 -17.21 -5.58 19.02
N VAL A 19 -16.71 -5.07 20.14
CA VAL A 19 -16.19 -5.84 21.27
C VAL A 19 -17.09 -5.65 22.48
N PRO A 20 -17.36 -6.71 23.27
CA PRO A 20 -18.13 -6.57 24.50
C PRO A 20 -17.36 -5.70 25.50
N GLY A 21 -18.08 -4.87 26.24
CA GLY A 21 -17.57 -4.21 27.44
C GLY A 21 -18.51 -4.40 28.62
N ASP A 22 -18.34 -3.57 29.64
CA ASP A 22 -19.05 -3.76 30.91
C ASP A 22 -20.55 -3.48 30.77
N GLY A 23 -21.38 -4.35 31.35
CA GLY A 23 -22.83 -4.14 31.53
C GLY A 23 -23.66 -4.16 30.24
N ASP A 24 -23.61 -5.26 29.48
CA ASP A 24 -24.32 -5.44 28.18
C ASP A 24 -23.99 -4.39 27.10
N MET A 25 -22.94 -3.59 27.33
CA MET A 25 -22.48 -2.59 26.37
C MET A 25 -21.56 -3.24 25.33
N VAL A 26 -21.66 -2.75 24.09
CA VAL A 26 -20.74 -3.09 23.01
C VAL A 26 -20.02 -1.83 22.53
N PHE A 27 -18.72 -1.95 22.30
CA PHE A 27 -17.86 -0.85 21.89
C PHE A 27 -17.26 -1.14 20.52
N ALA A 28 -17.02 -0.09 19.74
CA ALA A 28 -16.23 -0.24 18.53
C ALA A 28 -14.78 -0.63 18.89
N ASP A 29 -14.21 -1.55 18.12
CA ASP A 29 -12.87 -2.08 18.35
C ASP A 29 -11.79 -1.06 17.93
N HIS A 30 -11.36 -0.23 18.87
CA HIS A 30 -10.42 0.88 18.68
C HIS A 30 -9.00 0.53 19.14
N TYR A 31 -8.01 1.10 18.45
CA TYR A 31 -6.59 0.88 18.70
C TYR A 31 -5.85 2.23 18.76
N PRO A 32 -4.77 2.35 19.55
CA PRO A 32 -4.06 3.62 19.74
C PRO A 32 -3.40 4.13 18.44
N ASP A 33 -2.87 3.21 17.64
CA ASP A 33 -2.16 3.48 16.40
C ASP A 33 -2.44 2.43 15.31
N ARG A 34 -2.02 2.75 14.08
CA ARG A 34 -2.22 1.90 12.90
C ARG A 34 -1.51 0.55 13.02
N GLY A 35 -0.32 0.50 13.60
CA GLY A 35 0.45 -0.74 13.76
C GLY A 35 -0.25 -1.70 14.71
N SER A 36 -0.70 -1.21 15.86
CA SER A 36 -1.51 -1.99 16.81
C SER A 36 -2.79 -2.53 16.17
N ALA A 37 -3.48 -1.72 15.36
CA ALA A 37 -4.67 -2.15 14.64
C ALA A 37 -4.39 -3.25 13.59
N ILE A 38 -3.25 -3.17 12.88
CA ILE A 38 -2.85 -4.18 11.89
C ILE A 38 -2.51 -5.50 12.59
N SER A 39 -1.70 -5.46 13.64
CA SER A 39 -1.30 -6.66 14.39
C SER A 39 -2.52 -7.40 14.95
N ALA A 40 -3.46 -6.67 15.56
CA ALA A 40 -4.68 -7.27 16.07
C ALA A 40 -5.58 -7.83 14.95
N ALA A 41 -5.62 -7.21 13.77
CA ALA A 41 -6.35 -7.74 12.61
C ALA A 41 -5.71 -9.05 12.12
N GLU A 42 -4.39 -9.13 12.07
CA GLU A 42 -3.66 -10.34 11.67
C GLU A 42 -3.94 -11.50 12.62
N THR A 43 -3.88 -11.27 13.93
CA THR A 43 -4.26 -12.28 14.93
C THR A 43 -5.71 -12.72 14.76
N LEU A 44 -6.64 -11.77 14.61
CA LEU A 44 -8.05 -12.08 14.42
C LEU A 44 -8.30 -12.90 13.17
N ASN A 45 -7.65 -12.57 12.05
CA ASN A 45 -7.81 -13.26 10.78
C ASN A 45 -7.42 -14.74 10.88
N VAL A 46 -6.42 -15.09 11.70
CA VAL A 46 -6.05 -16.49 11.97
C VAL A 46 -7.20 -17.23 12.65
N THR A 47 -7.77 -16.66 13.70
CA THR A 47 -8.91 -17.25 14.42
C THR A 47 -10.14 -17.39 13.54
N LEU A 48 -10.49 -16.35 12.77
CA LEU A 48 -11.63 -16.38 11.86
C LEU A 48 -11.46 -17.44 10.76
N ARG A 49 -10.24 -17.61 10.22
CA ARG A 49 -9.94 -18.68 9.26
C ARG A 49 -10.12 -20.08 9.85
N GLN A 50 -9.70 -20.30 11.10
CA GLN A 50 -9.92 -21.58 11.80
C GLN A 50 -11.42 -21.86 11.98
N VAL A 51 -12.18 -20.86 12.44
CA VAL A 51 -13.64 -20.98 12.60
C VAL A 51 -14.32 -21.29 11.27
N PHE A 52 -13.93 -20.60 10.19
CA PHE A 52 -14.46 -20.86 8.85
C PHE A 52 -14.12 -22.27 8.36
N SER A 53 -12.87 -22.72 8.57
CA SER A 53 -12.41 -24.06 8.18
C SER A 53 -13.19 -25.19 8.87
N GLY A 54 -13.64 -24.97 10.11
CA GLY A 54 -14.44 -25.93 10.88
C GLY A 54 -15.92 -26.02 10.50
N ARG A 55 -16.42 -25.18 9.57
CA ARG A 55 -17.83 -25.20 9.16
C ARG A 55 -18.14 -26.38 8.23
N THR A 56 -19.29 -27.01 8.48
CA THR A 56 -19.93 -27.99 7.60
C THR A 56 -20.68 -27.25 6.50
N MET A 57 -20.24 -27.39 5.27
CA MET A 57 -20.82 -26.78 4.07
C MET A 57 -20.38 -27.60 2.84
N ASP A 58 -21.02 -27.37 1.70
CA ASP A 58 -20.61 -27.98 0.44
C ASP A 58 -19.17 -27.61 0.08
N ASP A 59 -18.37 -28.60 -0.33
CA ASP A 59 -16.93 -28.43 -0.58
C ASP A 59 -16.64 -27.41 -1.70
N SER A 60 -17.49 -27.36 -2.73
CA SER A 60 -17.33 -26.43 -3.84
C SER A 60 -17.64 -24.99 -3.42
N LEU A 61 -18.70 -24.79 -2.63
CA LEU A 61 -19.06 -23.50 -2.07
C LEU A 61 -18.01 -23.01 -1.07
N LYS A 62 -17.54 -23.91 -0.19
CA LYS A 62 -16.46 -23.63 0.76
C LYS A 62 -15.22 -23.12 0.05
N ARG A 63 -14.79 -23.84 -0.99
CA ARG A 63 -13.63 -23.45 -1.78
C ARG A 63 -13.83 -22.08 -2.41
N SER A 64 -14.98 -21.80 -3.02
CA SER A 64 -15.27 -20.49 -3.61
C SER A 64 -15.19 -19.34 -2.58
N LEU A 65 -15.70 -19.55 -1.36
CA LEU A 65 -15.66 -18.56 -0.29
C LEU A 65 -14.23 -18.32 0.23
N GLU A 66 -13.42 -19.38 0.41
CA GLU A 66 -12.00 -19.24 0.76
C GLU A 66 -11.26 -18.34 -0.22
N LEU A 67 -11.47 -18.57 -1.52
CA LEU A 67 -10.83 -17.78 -2.58
C LEU A 67 -11.26 -16.30 -2.53
N LYS A 68 -12.53 -16.02 -2.23
CA LYS A 68 -13.04 -14.65 -2.04
C LYS A 68 -12.42 -13.97 -0.81
N ILE A 69 -12.27 -14.71 0.30
CA ILE A 69 -11.62 -14.23 1.52
C ILE A 69 -10.16 -13.89 1.23
N ASP A 70 -9.39 -14.82 0.68
CA ASP A 70 -7.96 -14.65 0.39
C ASP A 70 -7.69 -13.47 -0.53
N LYS A 71 -8.48 -13.35 -1.60
CA LYS A 71 -8.40 -12.23 -2.53
C LYS A 71 -8.63 -10.90 -1.85
N THR A 72 -9.58 -10.84 -0.93
CA THR A 72 -9.95 -9.59 -0.24
C THR A 72 -8.87 -9.19 0.78
N LEU A 73 -8.36 -10.14 1.56
CA LEU A 73 -7.29 -9.92 2.52
C LEU A 73 -6.02 -9.46 1.82
N GLN A 74 -5.63 -10.12 0.74
CA GLN A 74 -4.43 -9.75 -0.01
C GLN A 74 -4.55 -8.38 -0.67
N ALA A 75 -5.73 -8.00 -1.17
CA ALA A 75 -5.96 -6.66 -1.68
C ALA A 75 -5.75 -5.58 -0.59
N LYS A 76 -6.20 -5.84 0.64
CA LYS A 76 -5.98 -4.95 1.80
C LYS A 76 -4.50 -4.89 2.18
N GLN A 77 -3.82 -6.03 2.29
CA GLN A 77 -2.39 -6.11 2.61
C GLN A 77 -1.54 -5.34 1.61
N ARG A 78 -1.83 -5.44 0.31
CA ARG A 78 -1.11 -4.67 -0.73
C ARG A 78 -1.32 -3.17 -0.61
N LEU A 79 -2.55 -2.73 -0.36
CA LEU A 79 -2.82 -1.31 -0.12
C LEU A 79 -2.06 -0.82 1.13
N GLN A 80 -1.99 -1.65 2.18
CA GLN A 80 -1.23 -1.32 3.38
C GLN A 80 0.29 -1.28 3.12
N ALA A 81 0.83 -2.20 2.32
CA ALA A 81 2.23 -2.24 1.94
C ALA A 81 2.62 -1.01 1.10
N GLU A 82 1.81 -0.65 0.10
CA GLU A 82 1.97 0.58 -0.69
C GLU A 82 2.04 1.82 0.21
N GLU A 83 1.08 1.96 1.13
CA GLU A 83 1.06 3.09 2.07
C GLU A 83 2.27 3.09 3.02
N SER A 84 2.78 1.92 3.38
CA SER A 84 3.96 1.80 4.26
C SER A 84 5.23 2.22 3.52
N LEU A 85 5.38 1.86 2.25
CA LEU A 85 6.47 2.34 1.40
C LEU A 85 6.40 3.86 1.19
N MET A 86 5.19 4.39 0.94
CA MET A 86 5.00 5.85 0.81
C MET A 86 5.35 6.59 2.12
N LEU A 87 5.02 6.01 3.28
CA LEU A 87 5.37 6.59 4.58
C LEU A 87 6.89 6.59 4.80
N GLN A 88 7.56 5.46 4.57
CA GLN A 88 9.01 5.37 4.70
C GLN A 88 9.71 6.40 3.81
N GLU A 89 9.23 6.55 2.58
CA GLU A 89 9.77 7.52 1.66
C GLU A 89 9.48 8.97 2.07
N ALA A 90 8.29 9.26 2.61
CA ALA A 90 7.97 10.57 3.18
C ALA A 90 8.96 10.93 4.32
N ILE A 91 9.20 9.99 5.25
CA ILE A 91 10.17 10.19 6.35
C ILE A 91 11.57 10.44 5.78
N ARG A 92 12.01 9.60 4.85
CA ARG A 92 13.35 9.68 4.26
C ARG A 92 13.60 11.00 3.52
N ARG A 93 12.59 11.56 2.84
CA ARG A 93 12.69 12.87 2.15
C ARG A 93 12.95 14.03 3.09
N HIS A 94 12.54 13.88 4.35
CA HIS A 94 12.63 14.90 5.38
C HIS A 94 13.60 14.47 6.50
N ALA A 95 14.52 13.55 6.19
CA ALA A 95 15.53 13.09 7.14
C ALA A 95 16.54 14.18 7.51
N ASP A 96 16.69 15.22 6.68
CA ASP A 96 17.62 16.33 6.90
C ASP A 96 16.90 17.63 7.32
N ASP A 97 15.58 17.62 7.43
CA ASP A 97 14.79 18.79 7.85
C ASP A 97 15.08 19.17 9.30
N ASP A 98 15.00 20.46 9.63
CA ASP A 98 15.15 20.91 11.01
C ASP A 98 13.99 20.44 11.89
N ARG A 99 14.32 20.01 13.12
CA ARG A 99 13.34 19.50 14.08
C ARG A 99 12.93 20.67 14.96
N PRO A 100 11.65 21.05 15.01
CA PRO A 100 11.25 22.18 15.81
C PRO A 100 11.43 21.86 17.29
N ASP A 101 12.07 22.78 18.03
CA ASP A 101 12.18 22.65 19.47
C ASP A 101 10.80 22.78 20.13
N ALA A 102 10.56 21.98 21.16
CA ALA A 102 9.27 21.93 21.85
C ALA A 102 8.86 23.29 22.41
N SER A 103 9.81 24.14 22.86
CA SER A 103 9.51 25.47 23.38
C SER A 103 9.22 26.50 22.30
N SER A 104 9.76 26.29 21.09
CA SER A 104 9.59 27.19 19.95
C SER A 104 8.23 27.05 19.24
N LEU A 105 7.50 25.95 19.50
CA LEU A 105 6.19 25.70 18.91
C LEU A 105 5.19 26.78 19.34
N LYS A 106 4.62 27.48 18.35
CA LYS A 106 3.48 28.39 18.55
C LYS A 106 2.20 27.56 18.59
N ILE A 107 1.56 27.50 19.75
CA ILE A 107 0.39 26.67 19.99
C ILE A 107 -0.73 27.55 20.54
N ALA A 108 -1.97 27.31 20.12
CA ALA A 108 -3.13 27.96 20.71
C ALA A 108 -3.21 27.63 22.23
N PRO A 109 -3.57 28.58 23.10
CA PRO A 109 -3.59 28.37 24.55
C PRO A 109 -4.36 27.11 24.99
N GLU A 110 -5.43 26.75 24.29
CA GLU A 110 -6.27 25.58 24.56
C GLU A 110 -5.58 24.25 24.25
N SER A 111 -4.54 24.27 23.42
CA SER A 111 -3.77 23.11 22.95
C SER A 111 -2.45 22.93 23.70
N GLU A 112 -2.06 23.85 24.59
CA GLU A 112 -0.78 23.80 25.33
C GLU A 112 -0.57 22.48 26.08
N ARG A 113 -1.64 21.90 26.61
CA ARG A 113 -1.62 20.59 27.28
C ARG A 113 -1.10 19.45 26.39
N HIS A 114 -1.13 19.61 25.07
CA HIS A 114 -0.69 18.62 24.09
C HIS A 114 0.71 18.92 23.52
N ARG A 115 1.42 19.94 24.02
CA ARG A 115 2.74 20.35 23.53
C ARG A 115 3.74 19.19 23.48
N HIS A 116 3.77 18.36 24.53
CA HIS A 116 4.65 17.21 24.59
C HIS A 116 4.34 16.21 23.46
N ASP A 117 3.11 15.71 23.37
CA ASP A 117 2.66 14.79 22.31
C ASP A 117 2.94 15.31 20.90
N LEU A 118 2.72 16.62 20.69
CA LEU A 118 3.01 17.29 19.43
C LEU A 118 4.50 17.30 19.12
N SER A 119 5.34 17.69 20.09
CA SER A 119 6.80 17.73 19.92
C SER A 119 7.40 16.36 19.60
N VAL A 120 6.91 15.29 20.23
CA VAL A 120 7.35 13.92 19.96
C VAL A 120 7.03 13.52 18.53
N GLN A 121 5.84 13.84 18.04
CA GLN A 121 5.46 13.53 16.66
C GLN A 121 6.24 14.36 15.63
N LEU A 122 6.51 15.64 15.91
CA LEU A 122 7.29 16.50 15.03
C LEU A 122 8.79 16.15 15.04
N ALA A 123 9.31 15.61 16.13
CA ALA A 123 10.68 15.10 16.15
C ALA A 123 10.86 13.91 15.19
N ALA A 124 9.84 13.05 15.07
CA ALA A 124 9.85 11.92 14.13
C ALA A 124 9.48 12.33 12.70
N MET A 125 8.56 13.27 12.54
CA MET A 125 8.02 13.71 11.24
C MET A 125 7.84 15.24 11.25
N PRO A 126 8.91 16.02 10.98
CA PRO A 126 8.89 17.49 11.11
C PRO A 126 7.97 18.18 10.10
N TYR A 127 7.62 17.49 9.01
CA TYR A 127 6.75 17.99 7.95
C TYR A 127 5.25 17.91 8.26
N LEU A 128 4.84 17.34 9.40
CA LEU A 128 3.41 17.17 9.72
C LEU A 128 2.69 18.51 9.83
N LYS A 129 1.52 18.61 9.20
CA LYS A 129 0.60 19.75 9.36
C LYS A 129 -0.71 19.37 10.06
N VAL A 130 -0.89 18.09 10.39
CA VAL A 130 -2.05 17.57 11.13
C VAL A 130 -1.54 16.49 12.06
N VAL A 131 -1.88 16.60 13.35
CA VAL A 131 -1.37 15.72 14.40
C VAL A 131 -2.52 15.24 15.27
N LYS A 132 -2.55 13.94 15.56
CA LYS A 132 -3.50 13.30 16.49
C LYS A 132 -2.87 13.23 17.87
N VAL A 133 -3.52 13.81 18.88
CA VAL A 133 -3.03 13.87 20.27
C VAL A 133 -4.03 13.23 21.23
N SER A 134 -3.54 12.69 22.34
CA SER A 134 -4.38 11.95 23.29
C SER A 134 -5.17 12.90 24.19
N ARG A 135 -6.39 12.51 24.56
CA ARG A 135 -7.21 13.27 25.50
C ARG A 135 -7.09 12.67 26.91
N VAL A 136 -6.90 13.53 27.91
CA VAL A 136 -6.52 13.13 29.28
C VAL A 136 -7.61 12.33 30.03
N ASN A 137 -8.86 12.34 29.57
CA ASN A 137 -10.00 11.82 30.36
C ASN A 137 -10.77 10.66 29.72
N ASN A 138 -10.34 10.12 28.58
CA ASN A 138 -10.99 8.94 28.01
C ASN A 138 -10.01 8.18 27.12
N ARG A 139 -9.85 6.86 27.37
CA ARG A 139 -8.80 6.02 26.78
C ARG A 139 -8.84 5.95 25.24
N TRP A 140 -9.93 6.38 24.62
CA TRP A 140 -10.17 6.26 23.18
C TRP A 140 -10.61 7.55 22.49
N SER A 141 -10.57 8.69 23.19
CA SER A 141 -10.85 9.98 22.55
C SER A 141 -9.56 10.70 22.21
N HIS A 142 -9.47 11.17 20.97
CA HIS A 142 -8.33 11.93 20.48
C HIS A 142 -8.78 13.33 20.08
N ASP A 143 -7.85 14.27 20.16
CA ASP A 143 -7.99 15.60 19.56
C ASP A 143 -7.05 15.69 18.34
N LEU A 144 -7.41 16.56 17.40
CA LEU A 144 -6.58 16.92 16.25
C LEU A 144 -6.12 18.36 16.36
N LEU A 145 -4.84 18.54 16.07
CA LEU A 145 -4.22 19.84 15.92
C LEU A 145 -3.85 20.02 14.44
N TYR A 146 -4.13 21.21 13.91
CA TYR A 146 -3.80 21.60 12.54
C TYR A 146 -2.78 22.73 12.58
N LEU A 147 -1.77 22.68 11.73
CA LEU A 147 -0.86 23.80 11.53
C LEU A 147 -1.54 24.83 10.62
N GLY A 148 -1.77 26.04 11.16
CA GLY A 148 -2.32 27.16 10.43
C GLY A 148 -1.30 27.84 9.51
N PRO A 149 -1.75 28.79 8.66
CA PRO A 149 -0.88 29.52 7.74
C PRO A 149 0.16 30.41 8.45
N ASP A 150 -0.08 30.80 9.70
CA ASP A 150 0.82 31.64 10.50
C ASP A 150 1.85 30.83 11.33
N ASP A 151 2.03 29.54 10.99
CA ASP A 151 2.80 28.55 11.75
C ASP A 151 2.33 28.39 13.21
N VAL A 152 1.04 28.59 13.44
CA VAL A 152 0.39 28.41 14.74
C VAL A 152 -0.45 27.14 14.74
N TRP A 153 -0.23 26.27 15.70
CA TRP A 153 -1.05 25.08 15.91
C TRP A 153 -2.41 25.46 16.50
N SER A 154 -3.46 24.95 15.87
CA SER A 154 -4.83 25.27 16.20
C SER A 154 -5.23 24.83 17.62
N LYS A 155 -6.39 25.34 18.08
CA LYS A 155 -7.13 24.75 19.20
C LYS A 155 -7.48 23.26 18.94
N PRO A 156 -7.79 22.45 19.97
CA PRO A 156 -8.06 21.03 19.78
C PRO A 156 -9.41 20.81 19.11
N TYR A 157 -9.43 19.99 18.05
CA TYR A 157 -10.66 19.54 17.38
C TYR A 157 -10.94 18.09 17.72
N PHE A 158 -12.19 17.79 18.09
CA PHE A 158 -12.59 16.41 18.37
C PHE A 158 -12.32 15.48 17.19
N ALA A 159 -11.61 14.37 17.44
CA ALA A 159 -11.28 13.42 16.41
C ALA A 159 -12.28 12.25 16.38
N GLY A 160 -13.28 12.34 15.50
CA GLY A 160 -14.05 11.17 15.06
C GLY A 160 -13.25 10.28 14.09
N GLU A 161 -13.83 9.18 13.63
CA GLU A 161 -13.19 8.21 12.71
C GLU A 161 -12.57 8.89 11.47
N LYS A 162 -13.36 9.70 10.76
CA LYS A 162 -12.90 10.45 9.58
C LYS A 162 -11.70 11.34 9.89
N ALA A 163 -11.69 11.92 11.08
CA ALA A 163 -10.66 12.84 11.52
C ALA A 163 -9.37 12.07 11.88
N ALA A 164 -9.47 10.93 12.56
CA ALA A 164 -8.36 10.02 12.80
C ALA A 164 -7.74 9.51 11.49
N MET A 165 -8.57 9.18 10.49
CA MET A 165 -8.10 8.82 9.15
C MET A 165 -7.31 9.95 8.47
N ILE A 166 -7.72 11.21 8.66
CA ILE A 166 -6.99 12.37 8.13
C ILE A 166 -5.60 12.45 8.76
N ALA A 167 -5.47 12.30 10.09
CA ALA A 167 -4.17 12.31 10.74
C ALA A 167 -3.26 11.15 10.29
N GLU A 168 -3.80 9.94 10.12
CA GLU A 168 -2.98 8.83 9.60
C GLU A 168 -2.52 9.08 8.16
N ARG A 169 -3.38 9.67 7.32
CA ARG A 169 -3.01 10.07 5.96
C ARG A 169 -2.03 11.24 5.92
N ALA A 170 -2.08 12.14 6.91
CA ALA A 170 -1.20 13.29 7.03
C ALA A 170 0.28 12.87 7.12
N LYS A 171 0.57 11.78 7.84
CA LYS A 171 1.92 11.18 7.95
C LYS A 171 2.57 10.88 6.60
N ILE A 172 1.76 10.59 5.58
CA ILE A 172 2.22 10.36 4.20
C ILE A 172 2.06 11.65 3.38
N ALA A 173 0.84 12.18 3.28
CA ALA A 173 0.50 13.27 2.36
C ALA A 173 1.36 14.52 2.59
N ASN A 174 1.59 14.89 3.85
CA ASN A 174 2.34 16.09 4.18
C ASN A 174 3.82 16.00 3.77
N GLY A 175 4.43 14.80 3.81
CA GLY A 175 5.81 14.58 3.35
C GLY A 175 5.97 14.64 1.82
N PHE A 176 4.86 14.71 1.09
CA PHE A 176 4.84 15.02 -0.34
C PHE A 176 4.25 16.41 -0.63
N ASN A 177 4.09 17.24 0.41
CA ASN A 177 3.45 18.54 0.34
C ASN A 177 2.01 18.50 -0.25
N ILE A 178 1.28 17.43 0.02
CA ILE A 178 -0.12 17.25 -0.38
C ILE A 178 -1.00 17.40 0.88
N SER A 179 -2.19 17.98 0.71
CA SER A 179 -3.16 18.08 1.81
C SER A 179 -3.65 16.70 2.26
N ALA A 180 -3.68 16.48 3.58
CA ALA A 180 -4.23 15.27 4.20
C ALA A 180 -5.76 15.10 4.00
N THR A 181 -6.47 16.18 3.67
CA THR A 181 -7.91 16.18 3.43
C THR A 181 -8.28 15.90 1.96
N ALA A 182 -7.30 15.83 1.06
CA ALA A 182 -7.51 15.54 -0.34
C ALA A 182 -8.04 14.10 -0.56
N HIS A 183 -8.65 13.86 -1.72
CA HIS A 183 -9.15 12.54 -2.09
C HIS A 183 -8.00 11.52 -2.12
N TRP A 184 -8.02 10.54 -1.22
CA TRP A 184 -6.88 9.65 -0.99
C TRP A 184 -6.40 8.90 -2.24
N GLY A 185 -7.34 8.43 -3.09
CA GLY A 185 -6.97 7.78 -4.35
C GLY A 185 -6.22 8.69 -5.32
N LYS A 186 -6.49 10.01 -5.30
CA LYS A 186 -5.78 11.00 -6.12
C LYS A 186 -4.45 11.39 -5.48
N THR A 187 -4.42 11.51 -4.15
CA THR A 187 -3.17 11.73 -3.39
C THR A 187 -2.17 10.62 -3.69
N LYS A 188 -2.56 9.35 -3.58
CA LYS A 188 -1.68 8.22 -3.89
C LYS A 188 -1.22 8.23 -5.34
N ALA A 189 -2.10 8.51 -6.30
CA ALA A 189 -1.71 8.65 -7.70
C ALA A 189 -0.64 9.76 -7.90
N LYS A 190 -0.82 10.92 -7.24
CA LYS A 190 0.16 12.01 -7.30
C LYS A 190 1.48 11.65 -6.65
N ILE A 191 1.46 10.94 -5.52
CA ILE A 191 2.67 10.44 -4.87
C ILE A 191 3.42 9.49 -5.82
N ARG A 192 2.73 8.55 -6.48
CA ARG A 192 3.35 7.67 -7.47
C ARG A 192 3.99 8.47 -8.61
N GLU A 193 3.32 9.51 -9.10
CA GLU A 193 3.89 10.41 -10.12
C GLU A 193 5.18 11.10 -9.64
N ILE A 194 5.22 11.57 -8.39
CA ILE A 194 6.42 12.16 -7.77
C ILE A 194 7.55 11.12 -7.64
N LEU A 195 7.21 9.86 -7.42
CA LEU A 195 8.17 8.76 -7.25
C LEU A 195 8.65 8.14 -8.57
N LEU A 196 7.94 8.32 -9.69
CA LEU A 196 8.29 7.75 -11.00
C LEU A 196 9.73 8.10 -11.46
N PRO A 197 10.18 9.37 -11.42
CA PRO A 197 11.55 9.71 -11.83
C PRO A 197 12.62 8.96 -11.04
N ARG A 198 12.31 8.59 -9.79
CA ARG A 198 13.22 7.84 -8.94
C ARG A 198 13.23 6.34 -9.21
N ALA A 199 12.11 5.76 -9.64
CA ALA A 199 12.13 4.41 -10.18
C ALA A 199 13.13 4.32 -11.36
N ASN A 200 13.13 5.31 -12.24
CA ASN A 200 14.11 5.37 -13.34
C ASN A 200 15.57 5.56 -12.86
N GLN A 201 15.79 6.12 -11.67
CA GLN A 201 17.13 6.18 -11.07
C GLN A 201 17.62 4.79 -10.61
N LEU A 202 16.73 3.86 -10.27
CA LEU A 202 17.13 2.48 -9.95
C LEU A 202 17.77 1.77 -11.15
N LEU A 203 17.32 2.09 -12.38
CA LEU A 203 17.94 1.59 -13.62
C LEU A 203 19.36 2.13 -13.83
N GLN A 204 19.78 3.16 -13.09
CA GLN A 204 21.13 3.72 -13.17
C GLN A 204 22.10 3.07 -12.16
N LEU A 205 21.61 2.22 -11.25
CA LEU A 205 22.47 1.51 -10.31
C LEU A 205 23.26 0.42 -11.04
N ALA A 206 24.59 0.41 -10.88
CA ALA A 206 25.46 -0.54 -11.56
C ALA A 206 25.13 -2.03 -11.25
N SER A 207 24.68 -2.31 -10.03
CA SER A 207 24.21 -3.65 -9.63
C SER A 207 22.95 -4.07 -10.41
N VAL A 208 22.00 -3.15 -10.56
CA VAL A 208 20.76 -3.38 -11.32
C VAL A 208 21.07 -3.50 -12.81
N GLN A 209 21.92 -2.64 -13.37
CA GLN A 209 22.33 -2.72 -14.78
C GLN A 209 22.98 -4.06 -15.11
N ARG A 210 23.87 -4.56 -14.23
CA ARG A 210 24.52 -5.86 -14.41
C ARG A 210 23.51 -7.00 -14.38
N LEU A 211 22.62 -7.00 -13.40
CA LEU A 211 21.54 -7.99 -13.31
C LEU A 211 20.68 -8.00 -14.57
N LEU A 212 20.28 -6.82 -15.04
CA LEU A 212 19.46 -6.66 -16.23
C LEU A 212 20.19 -7.07 -17.51
N ALA A 213 21.52 -6.86 -17.59
CA ALA A 213 22.33 -7.36 -18.68
C ALA A 213 22.39 -8.89 -18.69
N ASP A 214 22.66 -9.52 -17.52
CA ASP A 214 22.69 -10.98 -17.38
C ASP A 214 21.32 -11.61 -17.72
N THR A 215 20.22 -10.96 -17.34
CA THR A 215 18.85 -11.36 -17.71
C THR A 215 18.65 -11.29 -19.23
N LEU A 216 19.09 -10.19 -19.86
CA LEU A 216 18.96 -10.03 -21.32
C LEU A 216 19.79 -11.05 -22.09
N GLU A 217 21.00 -11.38 -21.62
CA GLU A 217 21.86 -12.42 -22.19
C GLU A 217 21.23 -13.81 -22.14
N ARG A 218 20.40 -14.08 -21.13
CA ARG A 218 19.59 -15.32 -21.04
C ARG A 218 18.38 -15.33 -21.96
N GLY A 219 18.16 -14.24 -22.72
CA GLY A 219 17.00 -14.06 -23.58
C GLY A 219 15.73 -13.61 -22.83
N GLU A 220 15.83 -13.36 -21.52
CA GLU A 220 14.71 -12.90 -20.71
C GLU A 220 14.52 -11.39 -20.89
N ARG A 221 13.30 -10.97 -21.21
CA ARG A 221 12.97 -9.54 -21.45
C ARG A 221 12.12 -8.93 -20.34
N VAL A 222 11.74 -9.74 -19.36
CA VAL A 222 11.00 -9.34 -18.17
C VAL A 222 11.64 -9.98 -16.96
N LEU A 223 11.96 -9.16 -15.97
CA LEU A 223 12.41 -9.61 -14.66
C LEU A 223 11.45 -9.08 -13.59
N VAL A 224 10.99 -9.95 -12.71
CA VAL A 224 10.07 -9.59 -11.64
C VAL A 224 10.77 -9.77 -10.30
N SER A 225 10.86 -8.71 -9.50
CA SER A 225 11.42 -8.75 -8.14
C SER A 225 10.59 -7.90 -7.19
N ASN A 226 10.14 -8.47 -6.07
CA ASN A 226 9.40 -7.76 -5.02
C ASN A 226 8.22 -6.90 -5.51
N GLY A 227 7.52 -7.35 -6.57
CA GLY A 227 6.38 -6.64 -7.17
C GLY A 227 6.74 -5.54 -8.18
N ILE A 228 8.04 -5.31 -8.38
CA ILE A 228 8.62 -4.47 -9.43
C ILE A 228 8.89 -5.36 -10.65
N VAL A 229 8.52 -4.87 -11.82
CA VAL A 229 8.73 -5.54 -13.11
C VAL A 229 9.71 -4.69 -13.91
N PHE A 230 10.92 -5.19 -14.09
CA PHE A 230 11.84 -4.66 -15.09
C PHE A 230 11.43 -5.21 -16.45
N TRP A 231 11.22 -4.32 -17.39
CA TRP A 231 10.59 -4.60 -18.66
C TRP A 231 11.45 -4.03 -19.79
N TYR A 232 12.00 -4.88 -20.65
CA TYR A 232 12.84 -4.46 -21.77
C TYR A 232 12.00 -4.16 -23.02
N GLU A 233 12.17 -2.97 -23.62
CA GLU A 233 11.51 -2.56 -24.88
C GLU A 233 12.51 -2.33 -26.01
N GLY A 234 13.36 -3.34 -26.29
CA GLY A 234 14.32 -3.29 -27.38
C GLY A 234 15.43 -2.26 -27.17
N ASP A 235 16.35 -2.18 -28.12
CA ASP A 235 17.61 -1.45 -27.94
C ASP A 235 17.44 0.08 -27.96
N GLU A 236 16.32 0.59 -28.50
CA GLU A 236 16.03 2.03 -28.56
C GLU A 236 15.48 2.60 -27.24
N ILE A 237 14.64 1.83 -26.52
CA ILE A 237 14.01 2.27 -25.26
C ILE A 237 14.73 1.68 -24.04
N GLY A 238 15.23 0.45 -24.15
CA GLY A 238 15.92 -0.25 -23.08
C GLY A 238 14.99 -0.75 -21.97
N TRP A 239 15.53 -0.88 -20.76
CA TRP A 239 14.79 -1.33 -19.59
C TRP A 239 13.89 -0.25 -19.01
N LEU A 240 12.67 -0.62 -18.64
CA LEU A 240 11.66 0.21 -17.99
C LEU A 240 11.23 -0.45 -16.68
N ILE A 241 10.74 0.36 -15.73
CA ILE A 241 10.15 -0.17 -14.50
C ILE A 241 8.62 -0.08 -14.57
N LYS A 242 7.97 -1.22 -14.31
CA LYS A 242 6.53 -1.41 -14.17
C LYS A 242 6.23 -2.08 -12.83
N GLU A 243 4.97 -2.15 -12.42
CA GLU A 243 4.51 -2.81 -11.19
C GLU A 243 3.55 -3.95 -11.55
N ILE A 244 3.40 -4.98 -10.73
CA ILE A 244 2.38 -6.01 -11.00
C ILE A 244 0.98 -5.50 -10.63
N SER A 245 0.01 -5.70 -11.52
CA SER A 245 -1.40 -5.41 -11.24
C SER A 245 -1.95 -6.36 -10.18
N ALA A 246 -2.57 -5.77 -9.15
CA ALA A 246 -3.17 -6.48 -8.02
C ALA A 246 -4.30 -7.48 -8.36
N SER A 247 -4.75 -7.56 -9.61
CA SER A 247 -5.90 -8.37 -10.01
C SER A 247 -5.73 -9.89 -9.91
N GLN A 248 -4.51 -10.40 -9.63
CA GLN A 248 -4.14 -11.79 -9.97
C GLN A 248 -3.52 -12.68 -8.92
N ALA A 249 -3.37 -12.23 -7.68
CA ALA A 249 -3.18 -13.23 -6.63
C ALA A 249 -4.56 -13.72 -6.14
N ARG A 250 -5.39 -14.11 -7.12
CA ARG A 250 -6.66 -14.77 -6.86
C ARG A 250 -6.34 -16.24 -6.70
N GLY A 251 -6.39 -16.75 -5.47
CA GLY A 251 -6.47 -18.19 -5.28
C GLY A 251 -7.59 -18.74 -6.18
N GLY A 252 -7.28 -19.85 -6.88
CA GLY A 252 -8.10 -20.43 -7.93
C GLY A 252 -7.52 -20.21 -9.34
N GLN A 253 -6.76 -19.14 -9.56
CA GLN A 253 -6.02 -18.91 -10.79
C GLN A 253 -4.58 -19.34 -10.54
N THR A 254 -4.19 -20.52 -11.00
CA THR A 254 -2.78 -20.91 -11.00
C THR A 254 -2.04 -19.84 -11.77
N ILE A 255 -1.15 -19.10 -11.09
CA ILE A 255 -0.22 -18.19 -11.76
C ILE A 255 0.50 -19.05 -12.79
N TRP A 256 0.26 -18.74 -14.05
CA TRP A 256 0.83 -19.49 -15.15
C TRP A 256 2.32 -19.17 -15.14
N LYS A 257 3.17 -20.17 -14.88
CA LYS A 257 4.62 -19.98 -14.67
C LYS A 257 5.34 -19.49 -15.94
N GLU A 258 4.74 -19.65 -17.11
CA GLU A 258 5.32 -19.33 -18.43
C GLU A 258 4.25 -18.83 -19.43
N GLY A 259 4.25 -17.59 -19.91
CA GLY A 259 3.27 -17.19 -20.94
C GLY A 259 3.48 -15.80 -21.52
N THR A 260 2.71 -15.45 -22.55
CA THR A 260 2.90 -14.19 -23.29
C THR A 260 2.08 -13.03 -22.72
N ILE A 261 2.75 -11.90 -22.51
CA ILE A 261 2.15 -10.62 -22.15
C ILE A 261 2.09 -9.77 -23.41
N LEU A 262 0.88 -9.39 -23.82
CA LEU A 262 0.65 -8.52 -24.97
C LEU A 262 0.41 -7.08 -24.47
N SER A 263 1.47 -6.27 -24.51
CA SER A 263 1.40 -4.86 -24.15
C SER A 263 0.92 -4.02 -25.34
N LYS A 264 -0.38 -3.65 -25.30
CA LYS A 264 -1.01 -2.74 -26.29
C LYS A 264 -0.98 -1.26 -25.86
N ASN A 265 -0.41 -0.96 -24.70
CA ASN A 265 -0.39 0.38 -24.12
C ASN A 265 0.85 0.59 -23.23
N HIS A 266 1.15 1.82 -22.87
CA HIS A 266 2.25 2.17 -21.97
C HIS A 266 1.84 2.12 -20.49
N GLY A 267 0.97 1.18 -20.12
CA GLY A 267 0.47 1.05 -18.76
C GLY A 267 1.57 0.66 -17.78
N ARG A 268 1.60 1.31 -16.60
CA ARG A 268 2.61 1.03 -15.58
C ARG A 268 2.39 -0.28 -14.82
N LEU A 269 1.18 -0.82 -14.83
CA LEU A 269 0.84 -2.10 -14.20
C LEU A 269 0.88 -3.23 -15.23
N VAL A 270 1.54 -4.32 -14.91
CA VAL A 270 1.57 -5.56 -15.69
C VAL A 270 0.60 -6.56 -15.05
N VAL A 271 -0.40 -6.97 -15.81
CA VAL A 271 -1.28 -8.09 -15.50
C VAL A 271 -0.63 -9.33 -16.10
N LEU A 272 -0.26 -10.31 -15.29
CA LEU A 272 0.40 -11.52 -15.75
C LEU A 272 -0.59 -12.46 -16.49
N PRO A 273 -0.13 -13.47 -17.23
CA PRO A 273 -1.01 -14.50 -17.77
C PRO A 273 -1.63 -15.35 -16.64
N TYR A 274 -2.85 -15.85 -16.83
CA TYR A 274 -3.56 -16.66 -15.83
C TYR A 274 -4.64 -17.55 -16.44
N ILE A 275 -5.08 -18.57 -15.69
CA ILE A 275 -6.23 -19.40 -16.04
C ILE A 275 -7.45 -18.96 -15.23
N LYS A 276 -8.61 -18.75 -15.88
CA LYS A 276 -9.89 -18.53 -15.18
C LYS A 276 -10.37 -19.83 -14.49
N GLU A 277 -11.33 -19.72 -13.57
CA GLU A 277 -12.02 -20.89 -12.97
C GLU A 277 -12.68 -21.78 -14.03
N SER A 278 -13.01 -21.23 -15.21
CA SER A 278 -13.55 -21.96 -16.36
C SER A 278 -12.51 -22.77 -17.15
N GLY A 279 -11.21 -22.70 -16.81
CA GLY A 279 -10.12 -23.32 -17.58
C GLY A 279 -9.62 -22.48 -18.77
N GLU A 280 -10.18 -21.30 -19.01
CA GLU A 280 -9.77 -20.41 -20.10
C GLU A 280 -8.42 -19.73 -19.79
N HIS A 281 -7.45 -19.85 -20.71
CA HIS A 281 -6.18 -19.14 -20.66
C HIS A 281 -6.36 -17.67 -21.06
N VAL A 282 -5.89 -16.76 -20.21
CA VAL A 282 -5.92 -15.32 -20.45
C VAL A 282 -4.50 -14.80 -20.57
N CYS A 283 -4.20 -14.14 -21.69
CA CYS A 283 -2.92 -13.47 -21.91
C CYS A 283 -2.71 -12.32 -20.92
N GLY A 284 -1.46 -12.08 -20.56
CA GLY A 284 -1.09 -10.90 -19.78
C GLY A 284 -1.30 -9.62 -20.57
N HIS A 285 -1.47 -8.49 -19.89
CA HIS A 285 -1.62 -7.17 -20.51
C HIS A 285 -1.15 -6.05 -19.58
N THR A 286 -0.87 -4.88 -20.14
CA THR A 286 -0.52 -3.68 -19.36
C THR A 286 -1.72 -2.77 -19.14
N LYS A 287 -1.74 -2.05 -18.01
CA LYS A 287 -2.75 -1.02 -17.70
C LYS A 287 -2.22 0.01 -16.70
N ASN A 288 -2.96 1.10 -16.48
CA ASN A 288 -2.69 2.01 -15.37
C ASN A 288 -3.45 1.60 -14.11
N GLY A 289 -3.00 2.10 -12.96
CA GLY A 289 -3.69 1.89 -11.69
C GLY A 289 -4.92 2.79 -11.52
N PRO A 290 -5.71 2.56 -10.47
CA PRO A 290 -6.86 3.40 -10.17
C PRO A 290 -6.45 4.86 -9.99
N ASN A 291 -7.18 5.77 -10.64
CA ASN A 291 -6.98 7.23 -10.65
C ASN A 291 -5.73 7.77 -11.38
N ASP A 292 -4.98 6.94 -12.12
CA ASP A 292 -3.86 7.44 -12.95
C ASP A 292 -4.28 7.76 -14.41
N GLY A 293 -5.58 7.77 -14.70
CA GLY A 293 -6.09 7.92 -16.07
C GLY A 293 -5.93 6.67 -16.94
N ARG A 294 -6.35 6.74 -18.20
CA ARG A 294 -6.16 5.64 -19.17
C ARG A 294 -4.69 5.56 -19.56
N ALA A 295 -4.16 4.35 -19.65
CA ALA A 295 -2.83 4.12 -20.21
C ALA A 295 -2.82 4.58 -21.68
N LEU A 296 -1.74 5.27 -22.08
CA LEU A 296 -1.58 5.71 -23.45
C LEU A 296 -1.50 4.49 -24.38
N PRO A 297 -2.36 4.40 -25.42
CA PRO A 297 -2.34 3.27 -26.35
C PRO A 297 -1.05 3.30 -27.17
N ARG A 298 -0.54 2.10 -27.50
CA ARG A 298 0.54 1.95 -28.47
C ARG A 298 -0.02 1.94 -29.88
N HIS A 299 0.81 2.29 -30.85
CA HIS A 299 0.51 1.96 -32.24
C HIS A 299 0.47 0.43 -32.41
N PRO A 300 -0.42 -0.14 -33.24
CA PRO A 300 -0.50 -1.60 -33.45
C PRO A 300 0.82 -2.26 -33.84
N ASP A 301 1.64 -1.58 -34.66
CA ASP A 301 2.96 -2.07 -35.08
C ASP A 301 4.03 -2.02 -33.97
N GLN A 302 3.69 -1.40 -32.84
CA GLN A 302 4.57 -1.25 -31.66
C GLN A 302 4.07 -2.09 -30.48
N TYR A 303 3.15 -3.03 -30.71
CA TYR A 303 2.74 -3.96 -29.68
C TYR A 303 3.93 -4.82 -29.27
N VAL A 304 4.11 -4.93 -27.97
CA VAL A 304 5.21 -5.70 -27.40
C VAL A 304 4.63 -7.01 -26.88
N GLU A 305 5.01 -8.11 -27.51
CA GLU A 305 4.78 -9.46 -27.01
C GLU A 305 6.02 -9.90 -26.25
N ILE A 306 5.84 -10.24 -24.98
CA ILE A 306 6.93 -10.75 -24.15
C ILE A 306 6.55 -12.07 -23.54
N ASP A 307 7.36 -13.08 -23.80
CA ASP A 307 7.32 -14.33 -23.05
C ASP A 307 7.90 -14.11 -21.65
N PHE A 308 7.10 -14.44 -20.65
CA PHE A 308 7.43 -14.29 -19.25
C PHE A 308 7.64 -15.67 -18.64
N SER A 309 8.68 -15.81 -17.81
CA SER A 309 8.90 -16.92 -16.87
C SER A 309 9.00 -16.36 -15.45
N PHE A 310 8.36 -17.02 -14.47
CA PHE A 310 8.46 -16.62 -13.06
C PHE A 310 9.80 -17.10 -12.47
N TYR A 311 10.68 -16.16 -12.09
CA TYR A 311 11.92 -16.47 -11.40
C TYR A 311 11.66 -16.66 -9.89
N ASP A 312 11.88 -17.87 -9.37
CA ASP A 312 11.64 -18.26 -7.96
C ASP A 312 12.91 -18.13 -7.09
N GLY A 313 13.92 -17.37 -7.57
CA GLY A 313 15.17 -17.12 -6.85
C GLY A 313 15.10 -15.83 -6.02
N ASP A 314 15.69 -15.87 -4.82
CA ASP A 314 15.74 -14.75 -3.90
C ASP A 314 16.60 -13.61 -4.48
N LEU A 315 15.95 -12.64 -5.13
CA LEU A 315 16.58 -11.41 -5.63
C LEU A 315 16.84 -10.38 -4.51
N MET A 316 16.82 -10.80 -3.23
CA MET A 316 17.28 -10.02 -2.07
C MET A 316 18.80 -9.85 -2.06
N ILE A 317 19.34 -9.34 -3.16
CA ILE A 317 20.59 -8.59 -3.20
C ILE A 317 20.30 -7.31 -3.99
N GLY A 318 20.14 -6.20 -3.28
CA GLY A 318 20.50 -4.89 -3.82
C GLY A 318 19.47 -4.09 -4.63
N LEU A 319 18.19 -4.03 -4.22
CA LEU A 319 17.29 -2.93 -4.65
C LEU A 319 17.33 -1.72 -3.69
N PHE A 320 17.87 -1.92 -2.48
CA PHE A 320 18.13 -0.87 -1.48
C PHE A 320 19.60 -0.78 -1.02
N GLY A 321 20.53 -1.47 -1.68
CA GLY A 321 21.97 -1.25 -1.50
C GLY A 321 22.66 -2.05 -0.38
N GLU A 322 22.05 -3.09 0.19
CA GLU A 322 22.76 -4.00 1.10
C GLU A 322 23.21 -5.26 0.35
N LEU A 323 24.53 -5.51 0.38
CA LEU A 323 25.16 -6.76 -0.03
C LEU A 323 25.34 -7.63 1.23
N PRO A 324 25.05 -8.95 1.19
CA PRO A 324 25.60 -9.86 2.19
C PRO A 324 27.09 -10.05 1.88
N TYR A 325 27.91 -10.00 2.93
CA TYR A 325 29.38 -10.09 2.97
C TYR A 325 30.13 -8.78 2.70
N GLU A 326 30.13 -7.89 3.71
CA GLU A 326 31.31 -7.69 4.57
C GLU A 326 30.91 -7.78 6.05
#